data_AF-A0A0P0FV63-F1
#
_entry.id   AF-A0A0P0FV63-F1
#
_cell.length_a   1.000
_cell.length_b   1.000
_cell.length_c   1.000
_cell.angle_alpha   90.00
_cell.angle_beta   90.00
_cell.angle_gamma   90.00
#
_symmetry.space_group_name_H-M   'P 1'
#
loop_
_entity.id
_entity.type
_entity.pdbx_description
1 polymer ?
#
loop_
_entity_poly.entity_id
_entity_poly.type
_entity_poly.pdbx_seq_one_letter_code
_entity_poly.pdbx_strand_id
1 'polypeptide(L)'
;MRKCIFILLVILAVSYRLEAKKQEVVMPSGKEIYIPKDLQGMDLQNPDSKWSYHRMAYTDNFVIFWEKGFGNDLSNPPQLEGHDMKVDLSNLTEKLESFYHFFRDTLKFSKPGSKCDKYRMMVMLNYSLEGTAYGGDYDGEIGALWIAPNRVQDKKLNCIAHELGHSFQAQISCDGEGEAWGGCGFFEMTSQWMLWQVNPEWITDEKYHWDAFMKLTHKAYLHLENIYHSPYVLEYWGMKRGLPFIAELYRQGKQGEDPVITYKRMTGLDQKQFCDEMFDAYRHFINWDFSRVWKETRPYANKYTTSLTTLSDGWYGIAPDNCPENYGFNAIPLALPEQGKKVKVEFCGEAGKEGYNAIHTDKADWRYGFVAITEDGKSIYGDVSDNSGKSIIFTAPKVNNLTHLWLVVMGAPTEHWMNPNPEEKDAQWPYRIKVTGSKPL
;
A
#
# COMPACT_ATOMS: atom_id res chain seq x y z
N MET A 1 38.14 -75.81 -51.96
CA MET A 1 36.68 -75.83 -51.71
C MET A 1 36.45 -75.92 -50.20
N ARG A 2 35.68 -74.98 -49.63
CA ARG A 2 34.64 -75.15 -48.58
C ARG A 2 34.88 -76.28 -47.54
N LYS A 3 34.88 -76.08 -46.21
CA LYS A 3 33.90 -75.33 -45.38
C LYS A 3 34.34 -75.31 -43.89
N CYS A 4 34.19 -74.14 -43.28
CA CYS A 4 33.64 -73.83 -41.94
C CYS A 4 34.16 -74.55 -40.67
N ILE A 5 35.00 -73.82 -39.92
CA ILE A 5 35.10 -73.82 -38.46
C ILE A 5 34.21 -72.68 -37.94
N PHE A 6 33.31 -72.94 -36.99
CA PHE A 6 32.61 -71.90 -36.24
C PHE A 6 33.20 -71.86 -34.82
N ILE A 7 33.94 -70.78 -34.51
CA ILE A 7 34.45 -70.46 -33.18
C ILE A 7 33.41 -69.57 -32.49
N LEU A 8 33.08 -69.93 -31.25
CA LEU A 8 32.22 -69.16 -30.35
C LEU A 8 33.01 -67.92 -29.88
N LEU A 9 32.59 -66.72 -30.29
CA LEU A 9 33.14 -65.44 -29.83
C LEU A 9 32.30 -64.94 -28.65
N VAL A 10 32.87 -65.00 -27.45
CA VAL A 10 32.33 -64.32 -26.26
C VAL A 10 32.71 -62.85 -26.36
N ILE A 11 31.73 -61.99 -26.63
CA ILE A 11 31.89 -60.54 -26.58
C ILE A 11 31.71 -60.10 -25.12
N LEU A 12 32.81 -59.74 -24.45
CA LEU A 12 32.79 -59.00 -23.20
C LEU A 12 32.42 -57.54 -23.52
N ALA A 13 31.16 -57.19 -23.32
CA ALA A 13 30.69 -55.81 -23.35
C ALA A 13 31.17 -55.10 -22.07
N VAL A 14 32.31 -54.41 -22.16
CA VAL A 14 32.68 -53.40 -21.16
C VAL A 14 31.70 -52.24 -21.31
N SER A 15 30.73 -52.18 -20.41
CA SER A 15 29.85 -51.04 -20.26
C SER A 15 30.64 -49.92 -19.58
N TYR A 16 31.19 -49.00 -20.37
CA TYR A 16 31.54 -47.68 -19.85
C TYR A 16 30.25 -46.98 -19.46
N ARG A 17 29.85 -47.10 -18.18
CA ARG A 17 28.98 -46.09 -17.57
C ARG A 17 29.84 -44.83 -17.45
N LEU A 18 29.67 -43.89 -18.39
CA LEU A 18 29.91 -42.50 -18.04
C LEU A 18 28.86 -42.16 -16.97
N GLU A 19 29.22 -42.30 -15.70
CA GLU A 19 28.64 -41.42 -14.69
C GLU A 19 29.04 -40.02 -15.13
N ALA A 20 28.10 -39.31 -15.77
CA ALA A 20 28.20 -37.88 -15.90
C ALA A 20 28.39 -37.36 -14.47
N LYS A 21 29.60 -36.90 -14.13
CA LYS A 21 29.84 -36.15 -12.90
C LYS A 21 28.77 -35.07 -12.88
N LYS A 22 27.78 -35.18 -11.97
CA LYS A 22 26.84 -34.10 -11.71
C LYS A 22 27.68 -32.86 -11.45
N GLN A 23 27.61 -31.89 -12.35
CA GLN A 23 28.37 -30.66 -12.22
C GLN A 23 27.74 -29.86 -11.10
N GLU A 24 28.31 -29.97 -9.91
CA GLU A 24 27.83 -29.27 -8.73
C GLU A 24 27.85 -27.77 -9.00
N VAL A 25 26.72 -27.10 -8.73
CA VAL A 25 26.62 -25.65 -8.91
C VAL A 25 27.39 -24.98 -7.79
N VAL A 26 28.34 -24.13 -8.17
CA VAL A 26 29.10 -23.30 -7.23
C VAL A 26 28.22 -22.15 -6.76
N MET A 27 28.08 -22.00 -5.45
CA MET A 27 27.24 -20.96 -4.85
C MET A 27 27.83 -19.56 -5.07
N PRO A 28 26.97 -18.53 -5.24
CA PRO A 28 27.42 -17.16 -5.40
C PRO A 28 28.16 -16.64 -4.17
N SER A 29 29.19 -15.82 -4.39
CA SER A 29 29.86 -15.07 -3.32
C SER A 29 28.98 -13.91 -2.80
N GLY A 30 29.37 -13.29 -1.69
CA GLY A 30 28.61 -12.19 -1.07
C GLY A 30 27.64 -12.71 0.00
N LYS A 31 26.39 -12.26 -0.03
CA LYS A 31 25.34 -12.73 0.90
C LYS A 31 25.13 -14.24 0.76
N GLU A 32 24.68 -14.90 1.81
CA GLU A 32 24.33 -16.32 1.77
C GLU A 32 22.92 -16.53 1.23
N ILE A 33 22.57 -17.77 0.89
CA ILE A 33 21.18 -18.18 0.65
C ILE A 33 20.75 -18.96 1.87
N TYR A 34 19.73 -18.46 2.58
CA TYR A 34 19.06 -19.23 3.62
C TYR A 34 18.34 -20.41 2.98
N ILE A 35 18.44 -21.61 3.57
CA ILE A 35 17.75 -22.80 3.10
C ILE A 35 16.53 -23.04 4.01
N PRO A 36 15.32 -22.68 3.56
CA PRO A 36 14.12 -22.82 4.37
C PRO A 36 13.81 -24.28 4.68
N LYS A 37 13.08 -24.50 5.78
CA LYS A 37 12.78 -25.85 6.29
C LYS A 37 12.09 -26.74 5.26
N ASP A 38 11.23 -26.18 4.42
CA ASP A 38 10.54 -26.92 3.35
C ASP A 38 11.47 -27.34 2.19
N LEU A 39 12.63 -26.68 2.03
CA LEU A 39 13.65 -27.02 1.04
C LEU A 39 14.74 -27.97 1.58
N GLN A 40 14.87 -28.13 2.90
CA GLN A 40 15.95 -28.94 3.50
C GLN A 40 15.89 -30.44 3.13
N GLY A 41 14.71 -30.96 2.82
CA GLY A 41 14.53 -32.34 2.34
C GLY A 41 14.81 -32.53 0.84
N MET A 42 15.08 -31.44 0.10
CA MET A 42 15.27 -31.44 -1.34
C MET A 42 16.76 -31.39 -1.69
N ASP A 43 17.21 -32.28 -2.59
CA ASP A 43 18.54 -32.16 -3.18
C ASP A 43 18.55 -31.00 -4.19
N LEU A 44 18.94 -29.80 -3.75
CA LEU A 44 18.98 -28.61 -4.59
C LEU A 44 20.07 -28.67 -5.68
N GLN A 45 21.08 -29.54 -5.54
CA GLN A 45 22.07 -29.81 -6.59
C GLN A 45 21.54 -30.79 -7.65
N ASN A 46 20.42 -31.46 -7.40
CA ASN A 46 19.80 -32.31 -8.42
C ASN A 46 19.00 -31.45 -9.41
N PRO A 47 19.37 -31.39 -10.71
CA PRO A 47 18.60 -30.64 -11.71
C PRO A 47 17.18 -31.17 -11.87
N ASP A 48 16.86 -32.39 -11.43
CA ASP A 48 15.52 -32.95 -11.50
C ASP A 48 14.59 -32.55 -10.35
N SER A 49 15.12 -31.97 -9.27
CA SER A 49 14.33 -31.47 -8.13
C SER A 49 13.37 -30.36 -8.55
N LYS A 50 12.30 -30.12 -7.78
CA LYS A 50 11.34 -29.03 -8.06
C LYS A 50 12.06 -27.68 -8.12
N TRP A 51 12.81 -27.39 -7.07
CA TRP A 51 13.76 -26.27 -6.98
C TRP A 51 15.18 -26.80 -7.12
N SER A 52 16.05 -26.06 -7.80
CA SER A 52 17.44 -26.47 -8.01
C SER A 52 18.33 -25.27 -8.27
N TYR A 53 19.58 -25.34 -7.79
CA TYR A 53 20.62 -24.35 -8.12
C TYR A 53 20.95 -24.28 -9.61
N HIS A 54 20.57 -25.28 -10.41
CA HIS A 54 20.68 -25.24 -11.87
C HIS A 54 19.64 -24.31 -12.54
N ARG A 55 18.61 -23.91 -11.80
CA ARG A 55 17.52 -23.03 -12.23
C ARG A 55 17.36 -21.89 -11.24
N MET A 56 18.45 -21.15 -11.09
CA MET A 56 18.48 -19.94 -10.30
C MET A 56 19.22 -18.81 -11.02
N ALA A 57 18.87 -17.60 -10.64
CA ALA A 57 19.66 -16.40 -10.88
C ALA A 57 19.84 -15.69 -9.54
N TYR A 58 20.83 -14.80 -9.46
CA TYR A 58 21.05 -14.01 -8.25
C TYR A 58 21.58 -12.63 -8.59
N THR A 59 21.33 -11.72 -7.66
CA THR A 59 21.85 -10.36 -7.62
C THR A 59 22.59 -10.17 -6.29
N ASP A 60 22.92 -8.94 -5.90
CA ASP A 60 23.52 -8.69 -4.59
C ASP A 60 22.54 -8.99 -3.45
N ASN A 61 21.25 -8.71 -3.66
CA ASN A 61 20.23 -8.78 -2.61
C ASN A 61 19.19 -9.90 -2.80
N PHE A 62 19.10 -10.54 -3.97
CA PHE A 62 18.11 -11.57 -4.25
C PHE A 62 18.69 -12.86 -4.81
N VAL A 63 18.06 -13.98 -4.47
CA VAL A 63 18.14 -15.23 -5.23
C VAL A 63 16.77 -15.52 -5.82
N ILE A 64 16.74 -15.81 -7.12
CA ILE A 64 15.52 -16.11 -7.87
C ILE A 64 15.59 -17.56 -8.31
N PHE A 65 14.74 -18.41 -7.74
CA PHE A 65 14.56 -19.79 -8.19
C PHE A 65 13.34 -19.89 -9.12
N TRP A 66 13.39 -20.79 -10.09
CA TRP A 66 12.20 -21.15 -10.88
C TRP A 66 11.99 -22.65 -10.96
N GLU A 67 10.71 -23.05 -10.98
CA GLU A 67 10.31 -24.44 -11.03
C GLU A 67 10.77 -25.14 -12.32
N LYS A 68 10.91 -26.47 -12.26
CA LYS A 68 11.34 -27.31 -13.39
C LYS A 68 10.56 -27.08 -14.69
N GLY A 69 9.27 -26.72 -14.60
CA GLY A 69 8.38 -26.54 -15.75
C GLY A 69 8.85 -25.47 -16.75
N PHE A 70 9.56 -24.43 -16.29
CA PHE A 70 10.10 -23.39 -17.19
C PHE A 70 11.30 -23.88 -18.03
N GLY A 71 11.92 -25.00 -17.67
CA GLY A 71 13.20 -25.40 -18.24
C GLY A 71 14.36 -24.50 -17.78
N ASN A 72 15.38 -24.35 -18.63
CA ASN A 72 16.61 -23.61 -18.29
C ASN A 72 16.62 -22.16 -18.80
N ASP A 73 15.60 -21.73 -19.55
CA ASP A 73 15.54 -20.42 -20.20
C ASP A 73 14.17 -19.79 -19.98
N LEU A 74 14.11 -18.81 -19.06
CA LEU A 74 12.90 -18.04 -18.76
C LEU A 74 12.46 -17.13 -19.91
N SER A 75 13.32 -16.87 -20.90
CA SER A 75 12.97 -16.02 -22.06
C SER A 75 12.21 -16.77 -23.15
N ASN A 76 12.29 -18.10 -23.16
CA ASN A 76 11.60 -19.00 -24.06
C ASN A 76 11.22 -20.34 -23.37
N PRO A 77 10.40 -20.30 -22.30
CA PRO A 77 9.99 -21.50 -21.59
C PRO A 77 8.92 -22.28 -22.38
N PRO A 78 8.69 -23.57 -22.05
CA PRO A 78 7.50 -24.27 -22.51
C PRO A 78 6.22 -23.51 -22.15
N GLN A 79 5.19 -23.66 -22.99
CA GLN A 79 3.86 -23.15 -22.68
C GLN A 79 3.19 -24.04 -21.63
N LEU A 80 2.35 -23.43 -20.79
CA LEU A 80 1.47 -24.15 -19.86
C LEU A 80 0.03 -23.99 -20.35
N GLU A 81 -0.59 -25.10 -20.77
CA GLU A 81 -1.97 -25.13 -21.29
C GLU A 81 -2.21 -24.12 -22.44
N GLY A 82 -1.19 -23.87 -23.26
CA GLY A 82 -1.25 -22.91 -24.38
C GLY A 82 -0.98 -21.45 -23.99
N HIS A 83 -0.73 -21.17 -22.71
CA HIS A 83 -0.34 -19.85 -22.23
C HIS A 83 1.18 -19.66 -22.23
N ASP A 84 1.60 -18.43 -22.56
CA ASP A 84 2.99 -18.01 -22.47
C ASP A 84 3.43 -17.90 -21.01
N MET A 85 4.57 -18.52 -20.69
CA MET A 85 5.16 -18.56 -19.35
C MET A 85 6.44 -17.74 -19.26
N LYS A 86 6.76 -16.95 -20.30
CA LYS A 86 7.96 -16.12 -20.36
C LYS A 86 8.07 -15.16 -19.18
N VAL A 87 9.29 -15.03 -18.66
CA VAL A 87 9.65 -14.03 -17.64
C VAL A 87 10.84 -13.23 -18.14
N ASP A 88 10.70 -11.90 -18.15
CA ASP A 88 11.82 -11.00 -18.40
C ASP A 88 12.70 -10.91 -17.13
N LEU A 89 13.62 -11.86 -17.02
CA LEU A 89 14.52 -11.95 -15.86
C LEU A 89 15.39 -10.71 -15.69
N SER A 90 15.77 -10.04 -16.79
CA SER A 90 16.57 -8.81 -16.73
C SER A 90 15.77 -7.67 -16.10
N ASN A 91 14.53 -7.45 -16.56
CA ASN A 91 13.66 -6.44 -15.97
C ASN A 91 13.32 -6.77 -14.50
N LEU A 92 13.06 -8.05 -14.19
CA LEU A 92 12.76 -8.50 -12.83
C LEU A 92 13.92 -8.22 -11.86
N THR A 93 15.14 -8.62 -12.22
CA THR A 93 16.33 -8.40 -11.38
C THR A 93 16.65 -6.92 -11.19
N GLU A 94 16.60 -6.12 -12.26
CA GLU A 94 16.83 -4.67 -12.19
C GLU A 94 15.83 -3.96 -11.27
N LYS A 95 14.54 -4.29 -11.40
CA LYS A 95 13.48 -3.69 -10.59
C LYS A 95 13.54 -4.13 -9.13
N LEU A 96 13.77 -5.42 -8.86
CA LEU A 96 13.92 -5.92 -7.50
C LEU A 96 15.05 -5.19 -6.75
N GLU A 97 16.21 -5.02 -7.38
CA GLU A 97 17.34 -4.28 -6.79
C GLU A 97 16.99 -2.82 -6.53
N SER A 98 16.37 -2.15 -7.49
CA SER A 98 15.92 -0.76 -7.34
C SER A 98 14.93 -0.59 -6.17
N PHE A 99 13.92 -1.46 -6.10
CA PHE A 99 12.92 -1.44 -5.02
C PHE A 99 13.55 -1.78 -3.67
N TYR A 100 14.41 -2.79 -3.62
CA TYR A 100 15.12 -3.18 -2.39
C TYR A 100 15.95 -2.03 -1.84
N HIS A 101 16.74 -1.36 -2.67
CA HIS A 101 17.51 -0.19 -2.26
C HIS A 101 16.61 0.92 -1.75
N PHE A 102 15.47 1.19 -2.40
CA PHE A 102 14.55 2.20 -1.89
C PHE A 102 13.93 1.81 -0.54
N PHE A 103 13.45 0.57 -0.39
CA PHE A 103 12.79 0.09 0.82
C PHE A 103 13.76 -0.05 2.01
N ARG A 104 14.98 -0.51 1.76
CA ARG A 104 16.05 -0.61 2.75
C ARG A 104 16.69 0.75 3.06
N ASP A 105 17.15 1.46 2.04
CA ASP A 105 18.05 2.60 2.23
C ASP A 105 17.29 3.92 2.40
N THR A 106 16.12 4.07 1.78
CA THR A 106 15.30 5.30 1.90
C THR A 106 14.22 5.15 2.96
N LEU A 107 13.41 4.08 2.87
CA LEU A 107 12.31 3.86 3.82
C LEU A 107 12.76 3.24 5.14
N LYS A 108 14.00 2.71 5.19
CA LYS A 108 14.60 2.13 6.40
C LYS A 108 13.74 1.03 7.01
N PHE A 109 13.19 0.12 6.20
CA PHE A 109 12.48 -1.06 6.72
C PHE A 109 13.41 -2.10 7.34
N SER A 110 14.70 -2.08 7.00
CA SER A 110 15.74 -2.79 7.74
C SER A 110 16.80 -1.83 8.29
N LYS A 111 17.55 -2.29 9.29
CA LYS A 111 18.67 -1.58 9.93
C LYS A 111 19.98 -2.32 9.67
N PRO A 112 21.15 -1.66 9.80
CA PRO A 112 22.44 -2.35 9.75
C PRO A 112 22.49 -3.52 10.73
N GLY A 113 22.88 -4.69 10.25
CA GLY A 113 22.87 -5.94 11.03
C GLY A 113 21.59 -6.76 10.86
N SER A 114 20.66 -6.32 10.01
CA SER A 114 19.50 -7.10 9.57
C SER A 114 19.91 -8.46 9.01
N LYS A 115 19.06 -9.46 9.15
CA LYS A 115 19.27 -10.76 8.49
C LYS A 115 19.32 -10.61 6.97
N CYS A 116 18.70 -9.57 6.39
CA CYS A 116 18.83 -9.28 4.96
C CYS A 116 20.20 -8.68 4.57
N ASP A 117 21.07 -8.32 5.52
CA ASP A 117 22.48 -7.99 5.24
C ASP A 117 23.33 -9.28 5.13
N LYS A 118 22.88 -10.38 5.73
CA LYS A 118 23.52 -11.70 5.66
C LYS A 118 22.99 -12.54 4.52
N TYR A 119 21.66 -12.59 4.34
CA TYR A 119 20.99 -13.45 3.37
C TYR A 119 20.40 -12.65 2.22
N ARG A 120 20.37 -13.27 1.04
CA ARG A 120 19.57 -12.78 -0.09
C ARG A 120 18.10 -13.06 0.17
N MET A 121 17.24 -12.07 -0.11
CA MET A 121 15.79 -12.29 -0.17
C MET A 121 15.48 -13.29 -1.29
N MET A 122 14.48 -14.14 -1.06
CA MET A 122 14.18 -15.25 -1.98
C MET A 122 13.02 -14.89 -2.90
N VAL A 123 13.13 -15.23 -4.18
CA VAL A 123 12.04 -15.12 -5.15
C VAL A 123 11.78 -16.49 -5.75
N MET A 124 10.57 -16.99 -5.59
CA MET A 124 10.15 -18.32 -6.02
C MET A 124 9.19 -18.19 -7.20
N LEU A 125 9.68 -18.42 -8.41
CA LEU A 125 8.87 -18.43 -9.63
C LEU A 125 8.17 -19.78 -9.79
N ASN A 126 6.86 -19.79 -9.54
CA ASN A 126 6.02 -20.98 -9.67
C ASN A 126 5.56 -21.15 -11.12
N TYR A 127 5.65 -22.37 -11.66
CA TYR A 127 5.19 -22.66 -13.02
C TYR A 127 3.68 -22.91 -13.00
N SER A 128 2.90 -21.84 -12.84
CA SER A 128 1.45 -21.88 -12.60
C SER A 128 0.71 -20.79 -13.39
N LEU A 129 -0.53 -21.09 -13.76
CA LEU A 129 -1.49 -20.11 -14.29
C LEU A 129 -2.28 -19.41 -13.19
N GLU A 130 -2.23 -19.92 -11.96
CA GLU A 130 -2.84 -19.27 -10.80
C GLU A 130 -2.13 -17.92 -10.60
N GLY A 131 -2.87 -16.82 -10.73
CA GLY A 131 -2.33 -15.47 -10.64
C GLY A 131 -1.99 -15.03 -9.23
N THR A 132 -1.31 -15.87 -8.46
CA THR A 132 -0.85 -15.55 -7.13
C THR A 132 0.52 -14.87 -7.20
N ALA A 133 0.61 -13.76 -6.48
CA ALA A 133 1.86 -13.22 -6.01
C ALA A 133 1.65 -12.98 -4.51
N TYR A 134 2.66 -13.30 -3.71
CA TYR A 134 2.63 -13.11 -2.28
C TYR A 134 4.02 -12.73 -1.81
N GLY A 135 4.08 -11.76 -0.89
CA GLY A 135 5.28 -11.40 -0.15
C GLY A 135 5.15 -11.69 1.34
N GLY A 136 6.24 -12.13 1.94
CA GLY A 136 6.29 -12.51 3.35
C GLY A 136 7.71 -12.89 3.74
N ASP A 137 7.86 -13.95 4.52
CA ASP A 137 9.17 -14.45 4.92
C ASP A 137 9.24 -15.98 4.91
N TYR A 138 10.46 -16.49 4.85
CA TYR A 138 10.75 -17.88 5.19
C TYR A 138 11.19 -17.98 6.64
N ASP A 139 10.46 -18.79 7.41
CA ASP A 139 10.85 -19.30 8.73
C ASP A 139 11.13 -18.24 9.81
N GLY A 140 10.71 -16.98 9.63
CA GLY A 140 11.12 -15.86 10.47
C GLY A 140 12.59 -15.46 10.28
N GLU A 141 13.18 -15.80 9.13
CA GLU A 141 14.61 -15.61 8.86
C GLU A 141 14.88 -14.60 7.75
N ILE A 142 14.13 -14.62 6.65
CA ILE A 142 14.40 -13.74 5.51
C ILE A 142 13.13 -13.46 4.70
N GLY A 143 12.97 -12.20 4.30
CA GLY A 143 11.91 -11.79 3.38
C GLY A 143 11.95 -12.56 2.06
N ALA A 144 10.77 -12.87 1.53
CA ALA A 144 10.61 -13.70 0.35
C ALA A 144 9.35 -13.39 -0.46
N LEU A 145 9.42 -13.72 -1.75
CA LEU A 145 8.36 -13.58 -2.74
C LEU A 145 8.04 -14.94 -3.35
N TRP A 146 6.75 -15.21 -3.57
CA TRP A 146 6.25 -16.34 -4.35
C TRP A 146 5.39 -15.80 -5.47
N ILE A 147 5.76 -16.08 -6.73
CA ILE A 147 5.23 -15.35 -7.88
C ILE A 147 4.95 -16.27 -9.06
N ALA A 148 3.79 -16.08 -9.69
CA ALA A 148 3.45 -16.67 -10.97
C ALA A 148 3.81 -15.74 -12.16
N PRO A 149 4.06 -16.27 -13.38
CA PRO A 149 4.53 -15.48 -14.52
C PRO A 149 3.60 -14.34 -14.92
N ASN A 150 2.29 -14.54 -14.83
CA ASN A 150 1.32 -13.50 -15.17
C ASN A 150 1.44 -12.24 -14.29
N ARG A 151 2.07 -12.33 -13.10
CA ARG A 151 2.32 -11.21 -12.20
C ARG A 151 3.62 -10.44 -12.48
N VAL A 152 4.45 -10.92 -13.40
CA VAL A 152 5.72 -10.29 -13.79
C VAL A 152 5.75 -9.81 -15.24
N GLN A 153 4.58 -9.69 -15.87
CA GLN A 153 4.46 -9.20 -17.26
C GLN A 153 4.45 -7.67 -17.38
N ASP A 154 4.00 -6.97 -16.34
CA ASP A 154 4.05 -5.52 -16.30
C ASP A 154 5.51 -5.03 -16.20
N LYS A 155 5.93 -4.13 -17.09
CA LYS A 155 7.30 -3.59 -17.09
C LYS A 155 7.61 -2.79 -15.81
N LYS A 156 6.60 -2.14 -15.22
CA LYS A 156 6.78 -1.37 -13.98
C LYS A 156 6.86 -2.29 -12.75
N LEU A 157 6.35 -3.52 -12.87
CA LEU A 157 6.30 -4.53 -11.83
C LEU A 157 5.60 -4.02 -10.55
N ASN A 158 4.46 -3.35 -10.70
CA ASN A 158 3.68 -2.82 -9.57
C ASN A 158 3.37 -3.90 -8.52
N CYS A 159 2.88 -5.05 -8.98
CA CYS A 159 2.59 -6.20 -8.11
C CYS A 159 3.84 -6.64 -7.31
N ILE A 160 5.02 -6.68 -7.95
CA ILE A 160 6.25 -7.09 -7.26
C ILE A 160 6.72 -6.04 -6.25
N ALA A 161 6.60 -4.76 -6.55
CA ALA A 161 6.90 -3.71 -5.58
C ALA A 161 5.97 -3.77 -4.35
N HIS A 162 4.68 -4.07 -4.56
CA HIS A 162 3.72 -4.28 -3.47
C HIS A 162 4.10 -5.48 -2.60
N GLU A 163 4.28 -6.66 -3.20
CA GLU A 163 4.62 -7.88 -2.46
C GLU A 163 6.00 -7.77 -1.77
N LEU A 164 6.96 -7.11 -2.41
CA LEU A 164 8.25 -6.86 -1.78
C LEU A 164 8.10 -5.93 -0.56
N GLY A 165 7.11 -5.03 -0.57
CA GLY A 165 6.70 -4.27 0.61
C GLY A 165 6.33 -5.18 1.78
N HIS A 166 5.50 -6.21 1.56
CA HIS A 166 5.19 -7.21 2.59
C HIS A 166 6.42 -7.99 3.06
N SER A 167 7.33 -8.32 2.15
CA SER A 167 8.58 -8.99 2.51
C SER A 167 9.44 -8.14 3.47
N PHE A 168 9.49 -6.83 3.26
CA PHE A 168 10.19 -5.89 4.13
C PHE A 168 9.45 -5.63 5.45
N GLN A 169 8.11 -5.65 5.44
CA GLN A 169 7.32 -5.62 6.68
C GLN A 169 7.62 -6.85 7.54
N ALA A 170 7.64 -8.04 6.95
CA ALA A 170 8.00 -9.28 7.63
C ALA A 170 9.46 -9.31 8.08
N GLN A 171 10.37 -8.66 7.32
CA GLN A 171 11.78 -8.58 7.68
C GLN A 171 12.02 -7.91 9.04
N ILE A 172 11.17 -6.97 9.47
CA ILE A 172 11.26 -6.35 10.80
C ILE A 172 11.14 -7.42 11.91
N SER A 173 10.18 -8.32 11.78
CA SER A 173 10.00 -9.44 12.71
C SER A 173 11.12 -10.46 12.59
N CYS A 174 11.57 -10.75 11.36
CA CYS A 174 12.72 -11.64 11.13
C CYS A 174 13.98 -11.13 11.84
N ASP A 175 14.19 -9.82 11.85
CA ASP A 175 15.31 -9.15 12.52
C ASP A 175 15.15 -9.08 14.05
N GLY A 176 13.99 -9.44 14.59
CA GLY A 176 13.68 -9.31 16.02
C GLY A 176 13.49 -7.86 16.49
N GLU A 177 13.20 -6.94 15.56
CA GLU A 177 13.09 -5.50 15.83
C GLU A 177 11.67 -5.04 16.20
N GLY A 178 10.67 -5.92 16.08
CA GLY A 178 9.28 -5.67 16.46
C GLY A 178 8.34 -6.70 15.86
N GLU A 179 7.16 -6.86 16.47
CA GLU A 179 6.08 -7.75 15.97
C GLU A 179 4.92 -6.97 15.33
N ALA A 180 5.03 -5.64 15.32
CA ALA A 180 3.95 -4.73 14.94
C ALA A 180 2.63 -5.07 15.66
N TRP A 181 1.51 -5.12 14.95
CA TRP A 181 0.18 -5.35 15.52
C TRP A 181 -0.30 -6.82 15.41
N GLY A 182 0.62 -7.77 15.17
CA GLY A 182 0.24 -9.18 14.90
C GLY A 182 -0.45 -9.39 13.55
N GLY A 183 -0.29 -8.45 12.62
CA GLY A 183 -0.98 -8.39 11.32
C GLY A 183 -2.28 -7.60 11.39
N CYS A 184 -2.46 -6.65 10.47
CA CYS A 184 -3.71 -5.90 10.31
C CYS A 184 -3.78 -5.26 8.91
N GLY A 185 -4.93 -4.67 8.55
CA GLY A 185 -5.11 -4.04 7.23
C GLY A 185 -4.13 -2.89 6.91
N PHE A 186 -3.41 -2.37 7.90
CA PHE A 186 -2.34 -1.39 7.68
C PHE A 186 -1.15 -1.96 6.90
N PHE A 187 -0.94 -3.28 6.89
CA PHE A 187 0.07 -3.95 6.07
C PHE A 187 -0.18 -3.72 4.58
N GLU A 188 -1.43 -3.87 4.14
CA GLU A 188 -1.88 -3.59 2.78
C GLU A 188 -1.75 -2.10 2.45
N MET A 189 -2.17 -1.21 3.36
CA MET A 189 -2.02 0.23 3.16
C MET A 189 -0.55 0.62 2.98
N THR A 190 0.34 0.01 3.75
CA THR A 190 1.77 0.30 3.70
C THR A 190 2.42 -0.28 2.44
N SER A 191 2.09 -1.49 2.01
CA SER A 191 2.64 -2.06 0.77
C SER A 191 2.19 -1.26 -0.46
N GLN A 192 0.93 -0.79 -0.49
CA GLN A 192 0.46 0.15 -1.52
C GLN A 192 1.19 1.49 -1.48
N TRP A 193 1.45 2.03 -0.29
CA TRP A 193 2.25 3.25 -0.15
C TRP A 193 3.69 3.04 -0.63
N MET A 194 4.33 1.92 -0.27
CA MET A 194 5.68 1.56 -0.70
C MET A 194 5.77 1.40 -2.21
N LEU A 195 4.80 0.72 -2.83
CA LEU A 195 4.64 0.67 -4.29
C LEU A 195 4.57 2.08 -4.89
N TRP A 196 3.70 2.94 -4.34
CA TRP A 196 3.54 4.30 -4.84
C TRP A 196 4.79 5.18 -4.66
N GLN A 197 5.70 4.84 -3.73
CA GLN A 197 6.99 5.52 -3.62
C GLN A 197 7.89 5.27 -4.83
N VAL A 198 7.95 4.03 -5.29
CA VAL A 198 8.86 3.61 -6.37
C VAL A 198 8.23 3.74 -7.76
N ASN A 199 6.90 3.64 -7.85
CA ASN A 199 6.12 3.81 -9.07
C ASN A 199 5.05 4.92 -8.87
N PRO A 200 5.40 6.21 -9.05
CA PRO A 200 4.52 7.33 -8.72
C PRO A 200 3.26 7.45 -9.61
N GLU A 201 3.26 6.79 -10.77
CA GLU A 201 2.12 6.67 -11.69
C GLU A 201 1.09 5.61 -11.25
N TRP A 202 1.29 4.93 -10.11
CA TRP A 202 0.43 3.83 -9.64
C TRP A 202 -1.06 4.17 -9.63
N ILE A 203 -1.45 5.39 -9.23
CA ILE A 203 -2.86 5.84 -9.24
C ILE A 203 -3.46 5.69 -10.66
N THR A 204 -2.67 5.96 -11.70
CA THR A 204 -3.08 5.79 -13.10
C THR A 204 -3.04 4.34 -13.54
N ASP A 205 -1.97 3.63 -13.19
CA ASP A 205 -1.79 2.23 -13.59
C ASP A 205 -2.86 1.31 -12.97
N GLU A 206 -3.30 1.63 -11.76
CA GLU A 206 -4.26 0.86 -10.97
C GLU A 206 -5.44 1.73 -10.52
N LYS A 207 -6.00 2.48 -11.48
CA LYS A 207 -7.10 3.44 -11.26
C LYS A 207 -8.32 2.88 -10.52
N TYR A 208 -8.54 1.56 -10.55
CA TYR A 208 -9.61 0.93 -9.79
C TYR A 208 -9.48 1.14 -8.27
N HIS A 209 -8.25 1.21 -7.73
CA HIS A 209 -8.02 1.55 -6.32
C HIS A 209 -8.43 2.99 -6.01
N TRP A 210 -8.06 3.92 -6.89
CA TRP A 210 -8.47 5.31 -6.80
C TRP A 210 -10.00 5.47 -6.85
N ASP A 211 -10.65 4.81 -7.81
CA ASP A 211 -12.10 4.89 -7.98
C ASP A 211 -12.88 4.31 -6.80
N ALA A 212 -12.32 3.31 -6.11
CA ALA A 212 -12.85 2.79 -4.87
C ALA A 212 -12.63 3.77 -3.69
N PHE A 213 -11.41 4.30 -3.53
CA PHE A 213 -11.09 5.29 -2.50
C PHE A 213 -12.06 6.48 -2.54
N MET A 214 -12.32 7.02 -3.73
CA MET A 214 -13.21 8.18 -3.92
C MET A 214 -14.67 7.92 -3.53
N LYS A 215 -15.10 6.66 -3.46
CA LYS A 215 -16.44 6.28 -2.96
C LYS A 215 -16.45 6.05 -1.45
N LEU A 216 -15.28 5.79 -0.86
CA LEU A 216 -15.11 5.34 0.52
C LEU A 216 -14.40 6.38 1.41
N THR A 217 -14.24 7.64 0.97
CA THR A 217 -13.56 8.68 1.79
C THR A 217 -14.23 8.94 3.13
N HIS A 218 -15.53 8.67 3.23
CA HIS A 218 -16.32 8.80 4.46
C HIS A 218 -16.09 7.67 5.46
N LYS A 219 -15.48 6.55 5.04
CA LYS A 219 -15.20 5.40 5.92
C LYS A 219 -14.11 5.69 6.92
N ALA A 220 -14.14 4.96 8.03
CA ALA A 220 -13.16 5.14 9.10
C ALA A 220 -11.73 4.92 8.60
N TYR A 221 -10.75 5.60 9.18
CA TYR A 221 -9.35 5.26 8.93
C TYR A 221 -9.10 3.81 9.39
N LEU A 222 -8.37 3.02 8.59
CA LEU A 222 -8.20 1.56 8.76
C LEU A 222 -9.46 0.70 8.54
N HIS A 223 -10.56 1.26 8.00
CA HIS A 223 -11.75 0.48 7.69
C HIS A 223 -11.46 -0.58 6.62
N LEU A 224 -11.85 -1.84 6.86
CA LEU A 224 -11.48 -3.01 6.04
C LEU A 224 -11.85 -2.88 4.57
N GLU A 225 -13.01 -2.30 4.24
CA GLU A 225 -13.39 -2.05 2.84
C GLU A 225 -12.48 -1.05 2.11
N ASN A 226 -11.70 -0.24 2.84
CA ASN A 226 -10.89 0.84 2.29
C ASN A 226 -9.37 0.61 2.45
N ILE A 227 -8.93 -0.46 3.13
CA ILE A 227 -7.50 -0.72 3.42
C ILE A 227 -6.66 -0.83 2.14
N TYR A 228 -7.19 -1.43 1.08
CA TYR A 228 -6.48 -1.58 -0.20
C TYR A 228 -6.40 -0.27 -1.01
N HIS A 229 -7.08 0.78 -0.57
CA HIS A 229 -7.37 1.96 -1.39
C HIS A 229 -6.91 3.27 -0.76
N SER A 230 -6.53 3.27 0.52
CA SER A 230 -6.28 4.50 1.30
C SER A 230 -4.82 4.69 1.80
N PRO A 231 -3.76 4.41 1.00
CA PRO A 231 -2.37 4.56 1.44
C PRO A 231 -1.96 6.03 1.67
N TYR A 232 -2.78 6.99 1.23
CA TYR A 232 -2.41 8.40 1.08
C TYR A 232 -2.05 9.11 2.39
N VAL A 233 -2.59 8.66 3.54
CA VAL A 233 -2.25 9.24 4.85
C VAL A 233 -0.77 8.99 5.18
N LEU A 234 -0.21 7.87 4.73
CA LEU A 234 1.20 7.54 4.95
C LEU A 234 2.12 8.47 4.16
N GLU A 235 1.69 8.97 3.00
CA GLU A 235 2.43 10.01 2.25
C GLU A 235 2.50 11.31 3.05
N TYR A 236 1.38 11.76 3.62
CA TYR A 236 1.36 12.95 4.45
C TYR A 236 2.22 12.78 5.71
N TRP A 237 2.13 11.62 6.39
CA TRP A 237 2.99 11.33 7.54
C TRP A 237 4.48 11.28 7.17
N GLY A 238 4.82 10.68 6.02
CA GLY A 238 6.17 10.66 5.48
C GLY A 238 6.70 12.05 5.14
N MET A 239 5.86 12.94 4.59
CA MET A 239 6.20 14.34 4.37
C MET A 239 6.46 15.08 5.70
N LYS A 240 5.61 14.85 6.70
CA LYS A 240 5.66 15.58 7.98
C LYS A 240 6.76 15.11 8.92
N ARG A 241 7.06 13.81 8.93
CA ARG A 241 7.98 13.17 9.89
C ARG A 241 9.20 12.51 9.26
N GLY A 242 9.28 12.51 7.93
CA GLY A 242 10.29 11.78 7.17
C GLY A 242 9.83 10.36 6.82
N LEU A 243 10.24 9.89 5.64
CA LEU A 243 9.89 8.56 5.12
C LEU A 243 10.21 7.39 6.09
N PRO A 244 11.33 7.37 6.84
CA PRO A 244 11.64 6.30 7.79
C PRO A 244 10.64 6.12 8.94
N PHE A 245 9.79 7.13 9.19
CA PHE A 245 8.84 7.10 10.30
C PHE A 245 7.87 5.91 10.22
N ILE A 246 7.44 5.52 9.01
CA ILE A 246 6.51 4.40 8.84
C ILE A 246 7.16 3.07 9.27
N ALA A 247 8.42 2.82 8.90
CA ALA A 247 9.14 1.64 9.36
C ALA A 247 9.31 1.61 10.89
N GLU A 248 9.53 2.78 11.50
CA GLU A 248 9.60 2.87 12.97
C GLU A 248 8.23 2.64 13.62
N LEU A 249 7.14 3.07 12.98
CA LEU A 249 5.77 2.77 13.44
C LEU A 249 5.53 1.26 13.53
N TYR A 250 6.02 0.47 12.56
CA TYR A 250 5.97 -0.99 12.61
C TYR A 250 6.78 -1.56 13.78
N ARG A 251 8.03 -1.09 13.98
CA ARG A 251 8.89 -1.58 15.08
C ARG A 251 8.31 -1.30 16.45
N GLN A 252 7.63 -0.16 16.58
CA GLN A 252 7.02 0.26 17.85
C GLN A 252 5.62 -0.33 18.05
N GLY A 253 4.99 -0.89 17.02
CA GLY A 253 3.69 -1.53 17.12
C GLY A 253 3.71 -2.69 18.10
N LYS A 254 2.58 -2.91 18.79
CA LYS A 254 2.41 -3.97 19.78
C LYS A 254 1.11 -4.72 19.55
N GLN A 255 1.09 -6.00 19.89
CA GLN A 255 -0.17 -6.75 19.94
C GLN A 255 -1.16 -6.10 20.91
N GLY A 256 -2.42 -5.98 20.48
CA GLY A 256 -3.49 -5.31 21.22
C GLY A 256 -3.55 -3.78 21.05
N GLU A 257 -2.61 -3.19 20.30
CA GLU A 257 -2.73 -1.81 19.78
C GLU A 257 -3.17 -1.85 18.30
N ASP A 258 -3.61 -0.69 17.79
CA ASP A 258 -3.68 -0.43 16.35
C ASP A 258 -2.64 0.65 15.97
N PRO A 259 -2.43 0.92 14.67
CA PRO A 259 -1.52 1.96 14.21
C PRO A 259 -1.80 3.34 14.78
N VAL A 260 -3.04 3.71 15.08
CA VAL A 260 -3.40 5.03 15.62
C VAL A 260 -2.94 5.17 17.07
N ILE A 261 -3.12 4.12 17.89
CA ILE A 261 -2.60 4.07 19.27
C ILE A 261 -1.08 4.19 19.28
N THR A 262 -0.40 3.36 18.48
CA THR A 262 1.07 3.37 18.38
C THR A 262 1.57 4.73 17.91
N TYR A 263 0.93 5.31 16.89
CA TYR A 263 1.28 6.61 16.34
C TYR A 263 1.22 7.73 17.37
N LYS A 264 0.10 7.85 18.09
CA LYS A 264 -0.06 8.86 19.15
C LYS A 264 0.98 8.69 20.24
N ARG A 265 1.24 7.45 20.66
CA ARG A 265 2.29 7.15 21.65
C ARG A 265 3.68 7.58 21.18
N MET A 266 4.05 7.30 19.92
CA MET A 266 5.35 7.68 19.37
C MET A 266 5.52 9.19 19.21
N THR A 267 4.44 9.88 18.88
CA THR A 267 4.47 11.31 18.55
C THR A 267 4.15 12.21 19.74
N GLY A 268 3.67 11.65 20.85
CA GLY A 268 3.20 12.39 22.01
C GLY A 268 1.92 13.19 21.76
N LEU A 269 1.22 12.93 20.65
CA LEU A 269 -0.01 13.63 20.33
C LEU A 269 -1.16 13.14 21.21
N ASP A 270 -1.93 14.07 21.74
CA ASP A 270 -3.25 13.76 22.27
C ASP A 270 -4.26 13.48 21.14
N GLN A 271 -5.48 13.08 21.51
CA GLN A 271 -6.52 12.76 20.55
C GLN A 271 -6.93 13.96 19.69
N LYS A 272 -7.00 15.16 20.28
CA LYS A 272 -7.38 16.38 19.56
C LYS A 272 -6.33 16.70 18.50
N GLN A 273 -5.05 16.64 18.86
CA GLN A 273 -3.94 16.92 17.97
C GLN A 273 -3.83 15.89 16.85
N PHE A 274 -4.12 14.61 17.14
CA PHE A 274 -4.21 13.58 16.10
C PHE A 274 -5.34 13.86 15.11
N CYS A 275 -6.53 14.22 15.60
CA CYS A 275 -7.64 14.64 14.74
C CYS A 275 -7.30 15.88 13.90
N ASP A 276 -6.66 16.89 14.50
CA ASP A 276 -6.23 18.10 13.80
C ASP A 276 -5.24 17.76 12.67
N GLU A 277 -4.38 16.78 12.89
CA GLU A 277 -3.43 16.32 11.89
C GLU A 277 -4.05 15.49 10.76
N MET A 278 -4.94 14.56 11.09
CA MET A 278 -5.68 13.80 10.08
C MET A 278 -6.50 14.74 9.19
N PHE A 279 -7.12 15.76 9.79
CA PHE A 279 -7.83 16.78 9.03
C PHE A 279 -6.90 17.58 8.11
N ASP A 280 -5.70 17.93 8.58
CA ASP A 280 -4.70 18.58 7.73
C ASP A 280 -4.32 17.73 6.52
N ALA A 281 -4.10 16.42 6.71
CA ALA A 281 -3.83 15.49 5.62
C ALA A 281 -4.95 15.51 4.56
N TYR A 282 -6.22 15.45 4.98
CA TYR A 282 -7.34 15.45 4.05
C TYR A 282 -7.53 16.77 3.30
N ARG A 283 -7.10 17.90 3.88
CA ARG A 283 -7.06 19.17 3.15
C ARG A 283 -6.04 19.14 2.01
N HIS A 284 -4.87 18.52 2.24
CA HIS A 284 -3.87 18.30 1.19
C HIS A 284 -4.39 17.37 0.08
N PHE A 285 -5.22 16.37 0.42
CA PHE A 285 -5.80 15.44 -0.57
C PHE A 285 -6.75 16.13 -1.56
N ILE A 286 -7.33 17.28 -1.21
CA ILE A 286 -8.22 18.02 -2.13
C ILE A 286 -7.50 18.40 -3.42
N ASN A 287 -6.28 18.93 -3.28
CA ASN A 287 -5.46 19.37 -4.40
C ASN A 287 -4.30 18.41 -4.71
N TRP A 288 -4.13 17.35 -3.92
CA TRP A 288 -2.99 16.42 -3.95
C TRP A 288 -1.64 17.15 -3.97
N ASP A 289 -1.48 18.17 -3.14
CA ASP A 289 -0.34 19.08 -3.19
C ASP A 289 0.92 18.55 -2.49
N PHE A 290 1.20 17.26 -2.69
CA PHE A 290 2.44 16.62 -2.32
C PHE A 290 3.51 16.87 -3.37
N SER A 291 4.63 17.47 -2.99
CA SER A 291 5.68 17.85 -3.95
C SER A 291 6.25 16.65 -4.73
N ARG A 292 6.37 15.48 -4.10
CA ARG A 292 6.93 14.25 -4.70
C ARG A 292 6.14 13.79 -5.91
N VAL A 293 4.82 13.84 -5.82
CA VAL A 293 3.87 13.28 -6.79
C VAL A 293 2.99 14.36 -7.43
N TRP A 294 3.44 15.61 -7.35
CA TRP A 294 2.66 16.76 -7.80
C TRP A 294 2.23 16.57 -9.25
N LYS A 295 3.17 16.18 -10.13
CA LYS A 295 2.92 16.01 -11.56
C LYS A 295 1.91 14.89 -11.83
N GLU A 296 2.13 13.74 -11.20
CA GLU A 296 1.38 12.49 -11.41
C GLU A 296 -0.05 12.58 -10.86
N THR A 297 -0.24 13.36 -9.79
CA THR A 297 -1.55 13.52 -9.13
C THR A 297 -2.45 14.58 -9.75
N ARG A 298 -1.96 15.41 -10.68
CA ARG A 298 -2.75 16.51 -11.28
C ARG A 298 -4.11 16.06 -11.85
N PRO A 299 -4.22 14.91 -12.56
CA PRO A 299 -5.52 14.46 -13.08
C PRO A 299 -6.55 14.12 -11.99
N TYR A 300 -6.11 13.89 -10.75
CA TYR A 300 -6.89 13.40 -9.62
C TYR A 300 -7.25 14.48 -8.60
N ALA A 301 -6.68 15.68 -8.72
CA ALA A 301 -7.03 16.84 -7.91
C ALA A 301 -8.45 17.33 -8.18
N ASN A 302 -9.12 17.79 -7.12
CA ASN A 302 -10.44 18.41 -7.17
C ASN A 302 -11.53 17.50 -7.77
N LYS A 303 -11.48 16.18 -7.49
CA LYS A 303 -12.41 15.16 -8.02
C LYS A 303 -13.45 14.64 -7.04
N TYR A 304 -13.56 15.26 -5.87
CA TYR A 304 -14.44 14.78 -4.80
C TYR A 304 -15.91 15.10 -5.05
N THR A 305 -16.77 14.25 -4.50
CA THR A 305 -18.21 14.45 -4.45
C THR A 305 -18.70 14.17 -3.03
N THR A 306 -19.81 14.78 -2.64
CA THR A 306 -20.46 14.52 -1.35
C THR A 306 -21.96 14.70 -1.52
N SER A 307 -22.73 13.69 -1.13
CA SER A 307 -24.19 13.74 -1.21
C SER A 307 -24.77 14.49 -0.02
N LEU A 308 -25.53 15.54 -0.28
CA LEU A 308 -26.23 16.33 0.73
C LEU A 308 -27.74 16.30 0.47
N THR A 309 -28.52 16.33 1.55
CA THR A 309 -29.99 16.48 1.51
C THR A 309 -30.36 17.91 1.86
N THR A 310 -31.15 18.58 1.01
CA THR A 310 -31.69 19.91 1.29
C THR A 310 -32.70 19.83 2.44
N LEU A 311 -32.57 20.73 3.42
CA LEU A 311 -33.44 20.87 4.58
C LEU A 311 -34.12 22.25 4.56
N SER A 312 -34.98 22.52 5.56
CA SER A 312 -35.59 23.84 5.71
C SER A 312 -34.56 24.93 6.01
N ASP A 313 -34.94 26.18 5.79
CA ASP A 313 -34.18 27.37 6.21
C ASP A 313 -32.75 27.47 5.61
N GLY A 314 -32.52 26.81 4.47
CA GLY A 314 -31.25 26.83 3.76
C GLY A 314 -30.17 25.91 4.36
N TRP A 315 -30.56 24.97 5.21
CA TRP A 315 -29.66 23.94 5.73
C TRP A 315 -29.51 22.78 4.73
N TYR A 316 -28.36 22.13 4.77
CA TYR A 316 -28.04 20.90 4.04
C TYR A 316 -27.53 19.87 5.04
N GLY A 317 -28.18 18.71 5.11
CA GLY A 317 -27.72 17.58 5.93
C GLY A 317 -26.84 16.64 5.11
N ILE A 318 -25.83 16.03 5.73
CA ILE A 318 -25.10 14.92 5.11
C ILE A 318 -26.05 13.76 4.80
N ALA A 319 -25.85 13.04 3.69
CA ALA A 319 -26.60 11.81 3.42
C ALA A 319 -26.03 10.63 4.24
N PRO A 320 -26.85 9.65 4.66
CA PRO A 320 -26.38 8.48 5.43
C PRO A 320 -25.22 7.72 4.77
N ASP A 321 -25.27 7.49 3.46
CA ASP A 321 -24.24 6.75 2.71
C ASP A 321 -22.94 7.53 2.49
N ASN A 322 -22.90 8.81 2.88
CA ASN A 322 -21.68 9.62 2.88
C ASN A 322 -21.33 10.14 4.28
N CYS A 323 -22.04 9.70 5.32
CA CYS A 323 -21.80 10.18 6.68
C CYS A 323 -20.39 9.77 7.13
N PRO A 324 -19.56 10.71 7.61
CA PRO A 324 -18.19 10.39 7.99
C PRO A 324 -18.19 9.51 9.24
N GLU A 325 -17.41 8.45 9.20
CA GLU A 325 -17.06 7.61 10.34
C GLU A 325 -15.80 8.17 11.04
N ASN A 326 -15.19 7.43 11.98
CA ASN A 326 -13.98 7.86 12.69
C ASN A 326 -12.84 8.20 11.73
N TYR A 327 -12.48 9.48 11.65
CA TYR A 327 -11.49 10.03 10.72
C TYR A 327 -11.88 9.92 9.23
N GLY A 328 -13.11 9.49 8.92
CA GLY A 328 -13.64 9.61 7.56
C GLY A 328 -13.91 11.08 7.21
N PHE A 329 -13.81 11.43 5.93
CA PHE A 329 -13.99 12.80 5.47
C PHE A 329 -14.88 12.95 4.24
N ASN A 330 -15.47 14.14 4.15
CA ASN A 330 -16.22 14.64 3.02
C ASN A 330 -15.55 15.90 2.47
N ALA A 331 -15.71 16.11 1.17
CA ALA A 331 -15.24 17.31 0.48
C ALA A 331 -16.37 17.84 -0.40
N ILE A 332 -16.99 18.91 0.07
CA ILE A 332 -18.19 19.50 -0.52
C ILE A 332 -17.75 20.64 -1.45
N PRO A 333 -18.00 20.53 -2.77
CA PRO A 333 -17.70 21.62 -3.69
C PRO A 333 -18.67 22.78 -3.45
N LEU A 334 -18.14 24.00 -3.46
CA LEU A 334 -18.91 25.23 -3.29
C LEU A 334 -18.80 26.11 -4.53
N ALA A 335 -19.88 26.81 -4.86
CA ALA A 335 -19.87 27.83 -5.90
C ALA A 335 -18.84 28.92 -5.58
N LEU A 336 -18.07 29.35 -6.57
CA LEU A 336 -17.03 30.35 -6.37
C LEU A 336 -17.66 31.72 -6.02
N PRO A 337 -17.25 32.36 -4.91
CA PRO A 337 -17.60 33.75 -4.64
C PRO A 337 -16.87 34.69 -5.60
N GLU A 338 -17.40 35.90 -5.82
CA GLU A 338 -16.63 36.97 -6.45
C GLU A 338 -15.40 37.33 -5.59
N GLN A 339 -14.35 37.88 -6.23
CA GLN A 339 -13.14 38.32 -5.54
C GLN A 339 -13.44 39.28 -4.37
N GLY A 340 -12.76 39.07 -3.25
CA GLY A 340 -12.95 39.85 -2.02
C GLY A 340 -14.28 39.63 -1.29
N LYS A 341 -15.21 38.83 -1.81
CA LYS A 341 -16.45 38.47 -1.10
C LYS A 341 -16.20 37.36 -0.08
N LYS A 342 -17.11 37.28 0.89
CA LYS A 342 -17.06 36.34 2.00
C LYS A 342 -18.03 35.18 1.77
N VAL A 343 -17.57 33.99 2.09
CA VAL A 343 -18.39 32.78 2.24
C VAL A 343 -18.39 32.41 3.71
N LYS A 344 -19.57 32.25 4.30
CA LYS A 344 -19.75 31.83 5.69
C LYS A 344 -20.37 30.43 5.71
N VAL A 345 -19.83 29.56 6.54
CA VAL A 345 -20.42 28.25 6.84
C VAL A 345 -20.78 28.21 8.32
N GLU A 346 -22.06 27.99 8.57
CA GLU A 346 -22.57 27.57 9.88
C GLU A 346 -22.65 26.05 9.90
N PHE A 347 -22.17 25.44 10.98
CA PHE A 347 -22.04 24.00 11.13
C PHE A 347 -22.73 23.54 12.41
N CYS A 348 -23.39 22.38 12.34
CA CYS A 348 -23.97 21.72 13.50
C CYS A 348 -23.79 20.21 13.37
N GLY A 349 -23.04 19.60 14.29
CA GLY A 349 -23.04 18.16 14.49
C GLY A 349 -24.39 17.69 15.05
N GLU A 350 -24.84 16.52 14.63
CA GLU A 350 -26.15 15.94 14.97
C GLU A 350 -26.00 14.52 15.54
N ALA A 351 -25.00 14.29 16.40
CA ALA A 351 -24.72 12.97 16.98
C ALA A 351 -25.98 12.27 17.51
N GLY A 352 -26.14 10.99 17.17
CA GLY A 352 -27.31 10.20 17.59
C GLY A 352 -28.58 10.44 16.77
N LYS A 353 -28.53 11.22 15.69
CA LYS A 353 -29.65 11.40 14.77
C LYS A 353 -30.12 10.05 14.19
N GLU A 354 -31.43 9.88 14.11
CA GLU A 354 -32.07 8.72 13.50
C GLU A 354 -31.67 8.56 12.02
N GLY A 355 -31.50 7.31 11.58
CA GLY A 355 -31.03 6.98 10.22
C GLY A 355 -29.52 6.87 10.07
N TYR A 356 -28.76 7.01 11.16
CA TYR A 356 -27.30 6.85 11.21
C TYR A 356 -26.90 5.84 12.29
N ASN A 357 -25.67 5.32 12.20
CA ASN A 357 -25.12 4.43 13.22
C ASN A 357 -24.70 5.22 14.48
N ALA A 358 -25.59 5.26 15.47
CA ALA A 358 -25.39 5.96 16.73
C ALA A 358 -24.60 5.08 17.74
N ILE A 359 -23.28 5.21 17.75
CA ILE A 359 -22.37 4.49 18.64
C ILE A 359 -21.47 5.51 19.35
N HIS A 360 -21.31 5.40 20.68
CA HIS A 360 -20.49 6.31 21.50
C HIS A 360 -20.73 7.80 21.19
N THR A 361 -22.00 8.21 21.16
CA THR A 361 -22.38 9.57 20.72
C THR A 361 -21.84 10.68 21.62
N ASP A 362 -21.49 10.36 22.87
CA ASP A 362 -20.80 11.26 23.80
C ASP A 362 -19.35 11.58 23.39
N LYS A 363 -18.79 10.81 22.45
CA LYS A 363 -17.45 11.02 21.87
C LYS A 363 -17.46 11.77 20.55
N ALA A 364 -18.64 12.18 20.07
CA ALA A 364 -18.78 12.84 18.78
C ALA A 364 -18.11 14.21 18.75
N ASP A 365 -17.24 14.43 17.77
CA ASP A 365 -16.75 15.75 17.40
C ASP A 365 -16.35 15.74 15.90
N TRP A 366 -16.10 16.92 15.33
CA TRP A 366 -15.83 17.12 13.92
C TRP A 366 -14.65 18.07 13.72
N ARG A 367 -14.05 18.02 12.53
CA ARG A 367 -13.24 19.13 11.99
C ARG A 367 -13.83 19.57 10.68
N TYR A 368 -13.90 20.87 10.47
CA TYR A 368 -14.28 21.43 9.17
C TYR A 368 -13.55 22.73 8.87
N GLY A 369 -13.35 22.98 7.58
CA GLY A 369 -12.51 24.07 7.10
C GLY A 369 -12.55 24.21 5.59
N PHE A 370 -12.21 25.40 5.11
CA PHE A 370 -12.17 25.67 3.67
C PHE A 370 -10.84 25.26 3.04
N VAL A 371 -10.90 24.77 1.80
CA VAL A 371 -9.76 24.63 0.91
C VAL A 371 -10.11 25.30 -0.41
N ALA A 372 -9.37 26.32 -0.81
CA ALA A 372 -9.54 26.98 -2.10
C ALA A 372 -8.32 26.71 -2.99
N ILE A 373 -8.54 26.59 -4.30
CA ILE A 373 -7.48 26.37 -5.28
C ILE A 373 -7.48 27.57 -6.22
N THR A 374 -6.33 28.20 -6.38
CA THR A 374 -6.12 29.34 -7.29
C THR A 374 -5.96 28.88 -8.74
N GLU A 375 -6.02 29.82 -9.69
CA GLU A 375 -5.77 29.54 -11.11
C GLU A 375 -4.34 29.06 -11.41
N ASP A 376 -3.35 29.44 -10.59
CA ASP A 376 -1.99 28.91 -10.65
C ASP A 376 -1.81 27.57 -9.90
N GLY A 377 -2.92 26.98 -9.44
CA GLY A 377 -2.97 25.64 -8.85
C GLY A 377 -2.58 25.56 -7.38
N LYS A 378 -2.33 26.68 -6.69
CA LYS A 378 -1.95 26.67 -5.27
C LYS A 378 -3.16 26.48 -4.36
N SER A 379 -2.96 25.73 -3.28
CA SER A 379 -3.93 25.57 -2.20
C SER A 379 -3.91 26.80 -1.27
N ILE A 380 -5.09 27.26 -0.88
CA ILE A 380 -5.29 28.21 0.22
C ILE A 380 -6.10 27.48 1.29
N TYR A 381 -5.48 27.27 2.45
CA TYR A 381 -6.10 26.64 3.61
C TYR A 381 -6.77 27.70 4.48
N GLY A 382 -8.09 27.62 4.61
CA GLY A 382 -8.86 28.50 5.48
C GLY A 382 -8.83 28.06 6.94
N ASP A 383 -9.50 28.86 7.79
CA ASP A 383 -9.67 28.56 9.21
C ASP A 383 -10.36 27.21 9.41
N VAL A 384 -9.94 26.51 10.47
CA VAL A 384 -10.50 25.23 10.91
C VAL A 384 -11.28 25.44 12.18
N SER A 385 -12.43 24.77 12.30
CA SER A 385 -13.23 24.74 13.52
C SER A 385 -13.66 23.32 13.86
N ASP A 386 -14.10 23.17 15.09
CA ASP A 386 -14.72 21.98 15.67
C ASP A 386 -16.22 22.23 15.91
N ASN A 387 -16.92 21.30 16.56
CA ASN A 387 -18.34 21.43 16.87
C ASN A 387 -18.64 22.35 18.07
N SER A 388 -17.85 23.40 18.28
CA SER A 388 -18.11 24.44 19.30
C SER A 388 -19.25 25.41 18.97
N GLY A 389 -20.02 25.17 17.90
CA GLY A 389 -21.15 26.01 17.48
C GLY A 389 -20.73 27.31 16.77
N LYS A 390 -19.47 27.40 16.32
CA LYS A 390 -18.93 28.57 15.63
C LYS A 390 -19.13 28.49 14.12
N SER A 391 -19.29 29.63 13.47
CA SER A 391 -19.21 29.71 12.01
C SER A 391 -17.78 30.01 11.57
N ILE A 392 -17.35 29.44 10.44
CA ILE A 392 -16.11 29.82 9.77
C ILE A 392 -16.41 30.74 8.58
N ILE A 393 -15.48 31.64 8.26
CA ILE A 393 -15.59 32.58 7.14
C ILE A 393 -14.36 32.47 6.27
N PHE A 394 -14.56 32.26 4.97
CA PHE A 394 -13.53 32.40 3.95
C PHE A 394 -13.72 33.70 3.17
N THR A 395 -12.64 34.44 2.94
CA THR A 395 -12.67 35.64 2.08
C THR A 395 -11.88 35.35 0.81
N ALA A 396 -12.54 35.46 -0.33
CA ALA A 396 -11.89 35.23 -1.62
C ALA A 396 -10.73 36.21 -1.84
N PRO A 397 -9.57 35.75 -2.35
CA PRO A 397 -8.47 36.64 -2.67
C PRO A 397 -8.89 37.76 -3.63
N LYS A 398 -8.27 38.94 -3.49
CA LYS A 398 -8.54 40.09 -4.36
C LYS A 398 -7.72 40.10 -5.66
N VAL A 399 -6.67 39.28 -5.73
CA VAL A 399 -5.64 39.37 -6.78
C VAL A 399 -5.52 38.10 -7.63
N ASN A 400 -5.91 36.95 -7.10
CA ASN A 400 -5.84 35.66 -7.80
C ASN A 400 -7.24 35.09 -7.94
N ASN A 401 -7.59 34.64 -9.14
CA ASN A 401 -8.84 33.93 -9.33
C ASN A 401 -8.80 32.56 -8.66
N LEU A 402 -9.93 32.15 -8.11
CA LEU A 402 -10.14 30.78 -7.64
C LEU A 402 -10.68 29.94 -8.79
N THR A 403 -10.22 28.69 -8.86
CA THR A 403 -10.80 27.66 -9.74
C THR A 403 -11.71 26.73 -8.97
N HIS A 404 -11.44 26.52 -7.68
CA HIS A 404 -12.24 25.67 -6.82
C HIS A 404 -12.33 26.25 -5.40
N LEU A 405 -13.45 25.98 -4.73
CA LEU A 405 -13.65 26.21 -3.31
C LEU A 405 -14.34 24.98 -2.73
N TRP A 406 -13.77 24.43 -1.67
CA TRP A 406 -14.26 23.23 -1.00
C TRP A 406 -14.49 23.53 0.47
N LEU A 407 -15.53 22.91 1.04
CA LEU A 407 -15.65 22.70 2.48
C LEU A 407 -15.29 21.25 2.76
N VAL A 408 -14.23 21.03 3.53
CA VAL A 408 -13.83 19.70 4.02
C VAL A 408 -14.43 19.51 5.40
N VAL A 409 -15.03 18.35 5.66
CA VAL A 409 -15.60 17.96 6.95
C VAL A 409 -15.09 16.56 7.29
N MET A 410 -14.64 16.33 8.51
CA MET A 410 -14.12 15.03 8.98
C MET A 410 -14.75 14.67 10.32
N GLY A 411 -15.07 13.39 10.51
CA GLY A 411 -15.39 12.83 11.82
C GLY A 411 -14.15 12.80 12.70
N ALA A 412 -14.20 13.46 13.86
CA ALA A 412 -13.02 13.75 14.67
C ALA A 412 -13.28 13.41 16.15
N PRO A 413 -13.46 12.13 16.49
CA PRO A 413 -13.94 11.74 17.81
C PRO A 413 -13.00 12.22 18.93
N THR A 414 -13.58 12.57 20.08
CA THR A 414 -12.85 13.08 21.26
C THR A 414 -12.03 12.00 21.97
N GLU A 415 -12.25 10.74 21.62
CA GLU A 415 -11.51 9.57 22.06
C GLU A 415 -11.34 8.61 20.88
N HIS A 416 -10.24 7.85 20.87
CA HIS A 416 -10.04 6.82 19.86
C HIS A 416 -10.31 5.45 20.44
N TRP A 417 -11.01 4.63 19.67
CA TRP A 417 -11.11 3.19 19.85
C TRP A 417 -10.87 2.52 18.49
N MET A 418 -10.44 1.25 18.55
CA MET A 418 -10.19 0.45 17.36
C MET A 418 -11.49 0.20 16.60
N ASN A 419 -11.39 0.10 15.27
CA ASN A 419 -12.53 -0.23 14.42
C ASN A 419 -13.11 -1.58 14.84
N PRO A 420 -14.43 -1.76 14.70
CA PRO A 420 -15.11 -2.96 15.15
C PRO A 420 -14.81 -4.15 14.22
N ASN A 421 -15.31 -5.33 14.59
CA ASN A 421 -15.20 -6.51 13.73
C ASN A 421 -16.02 -6.32 12.43
N PRO A 422 -15.72 -7.06 11.34
CA PRO A 422 -16.41 -6.91 10.05
C PRO A 422 -17.94 -7.05 10.09
N GLU A 423 -18.47 -7.71 11.10
CA GLU A 423 -19.90 -7.99 11.29
C GLU A 423 -20.65 -6.82 11.98
N GLU A 424 -19.89 -5.91 12.58
CA GLU A 424 -20.36 -4.76 13.32
C GLU A 424 -20.22 -3.48 12.49
N LYS A 425 -20.92 -2.43 12.90
CA LYS A 425 -20.92 -1.14 12.19
C LYS A 425 -20.05 -0.12 12.89
N ASP A 426 -19.34 0.68 12.11
CA ASP A 426 -18.64 1.86 12.61
C ASP A 426 -19.61 2.98 13.05
N ALA A 427 -19.12 3.79 14.00
CA ALA A 427 -19.81 5.00 14.45
C ALA A 427 -19.86 6.03 13.32
N GLN A 428 -21.02 6.66 13.14
CA GLN A 428 -21.23 7.71 12.14
C GLN A 428 -21.46 9.07 12.79
N TRP A 429 -20.93 10.12 12.15
CA TRP A 429 -20.93 11.49 12.66
C TRP A 429 -21.77 12.43 11.78
N PRO A 430 -23.12 12.36 11.87
CA PRO A 430 -24.00 13.17 11.04
C PRO A 430 -23.90 14.66 11.38
N TYR A 431 -24.05 15.50 10.37
CA TYR A 431 -24.02 16.95 10.52
C TYR A 431 -24.92 17.64 9.50
N ARG A 432 -25.15 18.93 9.74
CA ARG A 432 -25.75 19.83 8.77
C ARG A 432 -24.96 21.13 8.66
N ILE A 433 -25.01 21.74 7.49
CA ILE A 433 -24.37 23.01 7.17
C ILE A 433 -25.35 24.02 6.59
N LYS A 434 -25.09 25.30 6.82
CA LYS A 434 -25.74 26.40 6.12
C LYS A 434 -24.68 27.32 5.54
N VAL A 435 -24.76 27.55 4.23
CA VAL A 435 -23.77 28.32 3.47
C VAL A 435 -24.38 29.67 3.08
N THR A 436 -23.67 30.76 3.39
CA THR A 436 -24.07 32.13 2.99
C THR A 436 -22.97 32.75 2.13
N GLY A 437 -23.34 33.40 1.03
CA GLY A 437 -22.40 33.97 0.06
C GLY A 437 -21.84 32.96 -0.94
N SER A 438 -22.32 31.72 -0.90
CA SER A 438 -22.06 30.63 -1.84
C SER A 438 -23.19 29.58 -1.70
N LYS A 439 -23.09 28.46 -2.40
CA LYS A 439 -23.96 27.28 -2.27
C LYS A 439 -23.15 25.99 -2.57
N PRO A 440 -23.49 24.85 -1.95
CA PRO A 440 -23.01 23.54 -2.41
C PRO A 440 -23.35 23.32 -3.89
N LEU A 441 -22.46 22.64 -4.63
CA LEU A 441 -22.61 22.30 -6.05
C LEU A 441 -23.09 20.88 -6.29
#